data_AF-A0A4S4KZ80-F1
#
_entry.id   AF-A0A4S4KZ80-F1
#
_cell.length_a   1.000
_cell.length_b   1.000
_cell.length_c   1.000
_cell.angle_alpha   90.00
_cell.angle_beta   90.00
_cell.angle_gamma   90.00
#
_symmetry.space_group_name_H-M   'P 1'
#
loop_
_entity.id
_entity.type
_entity.pdbx_description
1 polymer ?
#
loop_
_entity_poly.entity_id
_entity_poly.type
_entity_poly.pdbx_seq_one_letter_code
_entity_poly.pdbx_strand_id
1 'polypeptide(L)'
;MTEQLKPIDTSRWQQKDQDAKVEYITVSAIKMRTNEVKPDDPTRRLVHWRAGAAYTEGLAGRSTSFDTRKWSKTDPIVEIQLISKDFYYSSAAVATCIWEVAKSFTATDVHNLIIEHHYDRYKYDGNASGCLFWTKAIIKMLE
;
A
#
# COMPACT_ATOMS: atom_id res chain seq x y z
N MET A 1 25.06 6.01 -14.01
CA MET A 1 23.75 6.68 -14.12
C MET A 1 23.27 6.99 -12.72
N THR A 2 23.02 8.26 -12.41
CA THR A 2 22.31 8.65 -11.18
C THR A 2 20.87 8.16 -11.30
N GLU A 3 20.49 7.20 -10.47
CA GLU A 3 19.13 6.66 -10.42
C GLU A 3 18.17 7.80 -10.01
N GLN A 4 17.19 8.11 -10.87
CA GLN A 4 16.26 9.21 -10.63
C GLN A 4 15.17 8.77 -9.67
N LEU A 5 15.10 9.43 -8.50
CA LEU A 5 14.06 9.19 -7.50
C LEU A 5 12.67 9.42 -8.09
N LYS A 6 11.71 8.56 -7.73
CA LYS A 6 10.30 8.75 -8.08
C LYS A 6 9.56 9.34 -6.88
N PRO A 7 8.82 10.44 -7.04
CA PRO A 7 8.03 11.00 -5.96
C PRO A 7 6.89 10.04 -5.58
N ILE A 8 6.36 10.20 -4.37
CA ILE A 8 5.11 9.55 -3.96
C ILE A 8 3.97 10.12 -4.82
N ASP A 9 3.23 9.25 -5.50
CA ASP A 9 2.04 9.63 -6.28
C ASP A 9 0.83 9.80 -5.34
N THR A 10 0.41 11.04 -5.19
CA THR A 10 -0.77 11.45 -4.41
C THR A 10 -1.91 11.97 -5.31
N SER A 11 -1.83 11.79 -6.63
CA SER A 11 -2.80 12.32 -7.60
C SER A 11 -4.24 11.82 -7.38
N ARG A 12 -4.40 10.71 -6.66
CA ARG A 12 -5.70 10.09 -6.32
C ARG A 12 -6.02 10.11 -4.83
N TRP A 13 -5.29 10.90 -4.05
CA TRP A 13 -5.48 11.03 -2.61
C TRP A 13 -6.30 12.29 -2.31
N GLN A 14 -7.55 12.11 -1.93
CA GLN A 14 -8.51 13.19 -1.70
C GLN A 14 -8.29 13.84 -0.33
N GLN A 15 -8.35 15.18 -0.26
CA GLN A 15 -8.12 15.95 0.97
C GLN A 15 -8.88 15.40 2.19
N LYS A 16 -10.16 15.04 2.01
CA LYS A 16 -11.00 14.53 3.10
C LYS A 16 -10.53 13.23 3.73
N ASP A 17 -9.80 12.39 2.98
CA ASP A 17 -9.23 11.15 3.50
C ASP A 17 -7.83 11.36 4.11
N GLN A 18 -7.20 12.52 3.84
CA GLN A 18 -5.86 12.83 4.33
C GLN A 18 -5.89 13.03 5.86
N ASP A 19 -6.82 13.86 6.31
CA ASP A 19 -6.91 14.35 7.70
C ASP A 19 -7.93 13.55 8.54
N ALA A 20 -8.57 12.54 7.94
CA ALA A 20 -9.48 11.66 8.66
C ALA A 20 -8.73 10.82 9.69
N LYS A 21 -9.31 10.72 10.88
CA LYS A 21 -8.80 9.82 11.93
C LYS A 21 -9.00 8.39 11.49
N VAL A 22 -7.91 7.65 11.43
CA VAL A 22 -7.90 6.24 11.08
C VAL A 22 -8.40 5.43 12.26
N GLU A 23 -9.31 4.50 11.99
CA GLU A 23 -9.87 3.57 12.98
C GLU A 23 -9.22 2.18 12.84
N TYR A 24 -8.91 1.78 11.60
CA TYR A 24 -8.37 0.46 11.31
C TYR A 24 -7.24 0.53 10.27
N ILE A 25 -6.24 -0.33 10.45
CA ILE A 25 -5.30 -0.70 9.40
C ILE A 25 -5.82 -1.94 8.71
N THR A 26 -5.74 -1.93 7.39
CA THR A 26 -6.09 -3.05 6.52
C THR A 26 -4.85 -3.53 5.81
N VAL A 27 -4.69 -4.85 5.72
CA VAL A 27 -3.72 -5.48 4.83
C VAL A 27 -4.45 -6.42 3.91
N SER A 28 -4.30 -6.22 2.62
CA SER A 28 -4.93 -7.07 1.60
C SER A 28 -3.87 -7.68 0.69
N ALA A 29 -3.99 -8.99 0.48
CA ALA A 29 -3.22 -9.74 -0.48
C ALA A 29 -4.04 -9.84 -1.77
N ILE A 30 -3.56 -9.26 -2.86
CA ILE A 30 -4.26 -9.27 -4.16
C ILE A 30 -3.50 -10.10 -5.19
N LYS A 31 -4.24 -10.74 -6.09
CA LYS A 31 -3.63 -11.43 -7.24
C LYS A 31 -3.11 -10.41 -8.25
N MET A 32 -1.85 -10.55 -8.65
CA MET A 32 -1.32 -9.82 -9.80
C MET A 32 -2.04 -10.27 -11.08
N ARG A 33 -2.30 -9.34 -12.02
CA ARG A 33 -2.97 -9.69 -13.28
C ARG A 33 -2.04 -10.52 -14.20
N THR A 34 -2.68 -11.25 -15.11
CA THR A 34 -2.26 -12.43 -15.89
C THR A 34 -0.92 -12.42 -16.64
N ASN A 35 -0.19 -11.31 -16.73
CA ASN A 35 1.08 -11.24 -17.48
C ASN A 35 2.32 -11.48 -16.59
N GLU A 36 2.10 -11.61 -15.28
CA GLU A 36 3.13 -11.89 -14.27
C GLU A 36 2.85 -13.19 -13.50
N VAL A 37 1.74 -13.85 -13.85
CA VAL A 37 1.28 -15.11 -13.28
C VAL A 37 1.54 -16.20 -14.32
N LYS A 38 2.19 -17.28 -13.92
CA LYS A 38 2.24 -18.53 -14.70
C LYS A 38 0.92 -19.27 -14.48
N PRO A 39 -0.04 -19.27 -15.43
CA PRO A 39 -1.38 -19.81 -15.21
C PRO A 39 -1.39 -21.31 -14.94
N ASP A 40 -0.34 -21.99 -15.41
CA ASP A 40 -0.02 -23.41 -15.32
C ASP A 40 0.59 -23.83 -13.97
N ASP A 41 1.01 -22.89 -13.13
CA ASP A 41 1.58 -23.18 -11.81
C ASP A 41 0.82 -22.43 -10.69
N PRO A 42 -0.15 -23.09 -10.02
CA PRO A 42 -0.93 -22.47 -8.95
C PRO A 42 -0.10 -22.07 -7.73
N THR A 43 1.13 -22.58 -7.58
CA THR A 43 2.06 -22.23 -6.49
C THR A 43 2.89 -20.98 -6.81
N ARG A 44 2.93 -20.53 -8.07
CA ARG A 44 3.70 -19.35 -8.53
C ARG A 44 2.80 -18.17 -8.91
N ARG A 45 1.69 -18.01 -8.20
CA ARG A 45 0.86 -16.81 -8.28
C ARG A 45 1.50 -15.70 -7.46
N LEU A 46 2.06 -14.69 -8.13
CA LEU A 46 2.58 -13.52 -7.43
C LEU A 46 1.42 -12.81 -6.72
N VAL A 47 1.55 -12.74 -5.39
CA VAL A 47 0.64 -12.01 -4.51
C VAL A 47 1.24 -10.64 -4.25
N HIS A 48 0.47 -9.60 -4.54
CA HIS A 48 0.83 -8.23 -4.22
C HIS A 48 0.13 -7.79 -2.94
N TRP A 49 0.91 -7.31 -1.98
CA TRP A 49 0.40 -6.88 -0.68
C TRP A 49 0.14 -5.38 -0.67
N ARG A 50 -0.97 -4.98 -0.04
CA ARG A 50 -1.36 -3.58 0.13
C ARG A 50 -1.67 -3.34 1.59
N ALA A 51 -1.13 -2.26 2.13
CA ALA A 51 -1.62 -1.68 3.37
C ALA A 51 -2.68 -0.62 3.06
N GLY A 52 -3.50 -0.28 4.03
CA GLY A 52 -4.40 0.85 3.93
C GLY A 52 -4.93 1.29 5.28
N ALA A 53 -5.20 2.57 5.40
CA ALA A 53 -5.89 3.16 6.54
C ALA A 53 -7.39 3.24 6.21
N ALA A 54 -8.25 2.94 7.19
CA ALA A 54 -9.70 3.01 7.03
C ALA A 54 -10.38 3.70 8.21
N TYR A 55 -11.51 4.33 7.91
CA TYR A 55 -12.33 5.06 8.88
C TYR A 55 -13.80 5.07 8.45
N THR A 56 -14.68 5.39 9.38
CA THR A 56 -16.13 5.50 9.11
C THR A 56 -16.50 6.95 8.75
N GLU A 57 -17.21 7.15 7.63
CA GLU A 57 -17.82 8.43 7.23
C GLU A 57 -19.36 8.26 7.18
N GLY A 58 -20.03 8.63 8.27
CA GLY A 58 -21.48 8.44 8.40
C GLY A 58 -21.86 6.97 8.43
N LEU A 59 -22.61 6.50 7.42
CA LEU A 59 -23.01 5.09 7.28
C LEU A 59 -22.11 4.28 6.32
N ALA A 60 -21.10 4.92 5.72
CA ALA A 60 -20.19 4.28 4.78
C ALA A 60 -18.77 4.23 5.34
N GLY A 61 -18.01 3.19 5.02
CA GLY A 61 -16.58 3.16 5.31
C GLY A 61 -15.78 3.85 4.19
N ARG A 62 -14.66 4.46 4.56
CA ARG A 62 -13.67 5.03 3.65
C ARG A 62 -12.27 4.51 3.93
N SER A 63 -11.40 4.59 2.94
CA SER A 63 -10.02 4.14 3.09
C SER A 63 -9.03 4.88 2.19
N THR A 64 -7.79 4.95 2.65
CA THR A 64 -6.62 5.28 1.83
C THR A 64 -5.76 4.04 1.69
N SER A 65 -5.55 3.58 0.46
CA SER A 65 -4.62 2.49 0.13
C SER A 65 -3.20 3.04 0.04
N PHE A 66 -2.26 2.36 0.69
CA PHE A 66 -0.83 2.60 0.54
C PHE A 66 -0.25 1.49 -0.33
N ASP A 67 -0.03 1.81 -1.60
CA ASP A 67 0.30 0.84 -2.64
C ASP A 67 1.71 1.07 -3.19
N THR A 68 2.34 -0.01 -3.65
CA THR A 68 3.65 0.06 -4.31
C THR A 68 3.51 -0.48 -5.73
N ARG A 69 4.14 0.17 -6.70
CA ARG A 69 3.96 -0.14 -8.11
C ARG A 69 5.28 -0.10 -8.87
N LYS A 70 5.53 -1.13 -9.68
CA LYS A 70 6.53 -1.10 -10.75
C LYS A 70 5.85 -0.86 -12.08
N TRP A 71 6.46 -0.03 -12.92
CA TRP A 71 5.98 0.20 -14.29
C TRP A 71 6.48 -0.86 -15.26
N SER A 72 7.62 -1.48 -14.96
CA SER A 72 8.16 -2.61 -15.72
C SER A 72 8.84 -3.64 -14.79
N LYS A 73 9.02 -4.87 -15.29
CA LYS A 73 9.73 -5.94 -14.57
C LYS A 73 11.21 -5.62 -14.33
N THR A 74 11.80 -4.79 -15.19
CA THR A 74 13.20 -4.37 -15.15
C THR A 74 13.40 -3.06 -14.40
N ASP A 75 12.32 -2.41 -13.94
CA ASP A 75 12.39 -1.17 -13.19
C ASP A 75 13.09 -1.42 -11.84
N PRO A 76 14.27 -0.80 -11.62
CA PRO A 76 14.98 -0.96 -10.35
C PRO A 76 14.27 -0.19 -9.22
N ILE A 77 13.43 0.79 -9.55
CA ILE A 77 12.81 1.73 -8.61
C ILE A 77 11.31 1.46 -8.53
N VAL A 78 10.79 1.38 -7.31
CA VAL A 78 9.35 1.22 -7.06
C VAL A 78 8.73 2.58 -6.75
N GLU A 79 7.56 2.85 -7.34
CA GLU A 79 6.74 4.02 -7.01
C GLU A 79 5.78 3.68 -5.87
N ILE A 80 5.49 4.68 -5.04
CA ILE A 80 4.50 4.57 -3.96
C ILE A 80 3.30 5.41 -4.32
N GLN A 81 2.10 4.88 -4.11
CA GLN A 81 0.85 5.56 -4.41
C GLN A 81 -0.04 5.60 -3.16
N LEU A 82 -0.58 6.78 -2.86
CA LEU A 82 -1.66 6.96 -1.89
C LEU A 82 -2.96 7.17 -2.66
N ILE A 83 -3.95 6.31 -2.42
CA ILE A 83 -5.18 6.30 -3.21
C ILE A 83 -6.39 6.23 -2.30
N SER A 84 -7.23 7.26 -2.34
CA SER A 84 -8.55 7.27 -1.70
C SER A 84 -9.51 6.29 -2.39
N LYS A 85 -10.20 5.48 -1.60
CA LYS A 85 -11.15 4.46 -2.07
C LYS A 85 -12.29 4.29 -1.07
N ASP A 86 -13.47 3.96 -1.57
CA ASP A 86 -14.54 3.46 -0.70
C ASP A 86 -14.07 2.19 0.00
N PHE A 87 -14.42 2.05 1.28
CA PHE A 87 -13.99 0.91 2.08
C PHE A 87 -14.78 -0.33 1.70
N TYR A 88 -14.25 -1.06 0.73
CA TYR A 88 -14.63 -2.43 0.45
C TYR A 88 -13.33 -3.19 0.19
N TYR A 89 -12.92 -3.96 1.20
CA TYR A 89 -11.79 -4.87 1.17
C TYR A 89 -11.70 -5.51 -0.21
N SER A 90 -10.68 -5.08 -0.96
CA SER A 90 -10.64 -5.14 -2.43
C SER A 90 -11.36 -6.35 -3.00
N SER A 91 -12.32 -6.16 -3.90
CA SER A 91 -13.11 -7.26 -4.50
C SER A 91 -12.28 -8.35 -5.20
N ALA A 92 -10.96 -8.14 -5.37
CA ALA A 92 -10.00 -9.11 -5.91
C ALA A 92 -8.97 -9.63 -4.86
N ALA A 93 -9.12 -9.29 -3.58
CA ALA A 93 -8.26 -9.78 -2.51
C ALA A 93 -8.46 -11.29 -2.30
N VAL A 94 -7.36 -12.02 -2.17
CA VAL A 94 -7.37 -13.44 -1.81
C VAL A 94 -7.29 -13.66 -0.30
N ALA A 95 -6.79 -12.67 0.42
CA ALA A 95 -6.75 -12.65 1.88
C ALA A 95 -6.73 -11.20 2.35
N THR A 96 -7.35 -10.96 3.50
CA THR A 96 -7.40 -9.65 4.15
C THR A 96 -7.25 -9.83 5.65
N CYS A 97 -6.53 -8.91 6.29
CA CYS A 97 -6.46 -8.78 7.73
C CYS A 97 -6.70 -7.32 8.14
N ILE A 98 -7.27 -7.14 9.31
CA ILE A 98 -7.75 -5.86 9.83
C ILE A 98 -7.27 -5.77 11.27
N TRP A 99 -6.67 -4.63 11.63
CA TRP A 99 -6.24 -4.35 13.00
C TRP A 99 -6.79 -3.00 13.42
N GLU A 100 -7.33 -2.94 14.64
CA GLU A 100 -7.62 -1.67 15.30
C GLU A 100 -6.31 -0.95 15.62
N VAL A 101 -6.32 0.37 15.48
CA VAL A 101 -5.13 1.18 15.73
C VAL A 101 -5.03 1.50 17.21
N ALA A 102 -3.86 1.26 17.80
CA ALA A 102 -3.62 1.54 19.22
C ALA A 102 -3.51 3.04 19.52
N LYS A 103 -3.11 3.84 18.52
CA LYS A 103 -2.95 5.30 18.60
C LYS A 103 -3.72 5.95 17.46
N SER A 104 -4.28 7.13 17.71
CA SER A 104 -4.93 7.92 16.68
C SER A 104 -3.89 8.47 15.72
N PHE A 105 -4.03 8.19 14.42
CA PHE A 105 -3.25 8.80 13.36
C PHE A 105 -4.15 9.09 12.14
N THR A 106 -3.59 9.79 11.16
CA THR A 106 -4.23 10.17 9.89
C THR A 106 -3.47 9.56 8.71
N ALA A 107 -4.08 9.52 7.53
CA ALA A 107 -3.34 9.11 6.33
C ALA A 107 -2.17 10.06 6.02
N THR A 108 -2.28 11.33 6.43
CA THR A 108 -1.18 12.31 6.37
C THR A 108 0.01 11.93 7.22
N ASP A 109 -0.22 11.40 8.42
CA ASP A 109 0.87 10.93 9.28
C ASP A 109 1.65 9.79 8.60
N VAL A 110 0.94 8.86 7.94
CA VAL A 110 1.58 7.81 7.15
C VAL A 110 2.39 8.42 6.01
N HIS A 111 1.84 9.36 5.24
CA HIS A 111 2.57 10.06 4.18
C HIS A 111 3.88 10.68 4.72
N ASN A 112 3.81 11.38 5.84
CA ASN A 112 4.96 12.05 6.43
C ASN A 112 6.02 11.06 6.90
N LEU A 113 5.62 9.94 7.52
CA LEU A 113 6.53 8.88 7.94
C LEU A 113 7.28 8.26 6.75
N ILE A 114 6.62 8.10 5.60
CA ILE A 114 7.28 7.59 4.39
C ILE A 114 8.41 8.52 3.97
N ILE A 115 8.14 9.82 3.93
CA ILE A 115 9.10 10.85 3.53
C ILE A 115 10.26 10.95 4.53
N GLU A 116 9.93 10.99 5.83
CA GLU A 116 10.89 11.11 6.93
C GLU A 116 11.88 9.94 6.94
N HIS A 117 11.38 8.71 6.77
CA HIS A 117 12.20 7.51 6.78
C HIS A 117 12.78 7.13 5.42
N HIS A 118 12.56 7.97 4.40
CA HIS A 118 13.00 7.72 3.02
C HIS A 118 12.50 6.38 2.46
N TYR A 119 11.32 5.96 2.89
CA TYR A 119 10.69 4.74 2.41
C TYR A 119 10.14 4.88 1.00
N ASP A 120 10.11 6.09 0.44
CA ASP A 120 9.98 6.41 -0.99
C ASP A 120 11.22 6.06 -1.82
N ARG A 121 12.34 5.70 -1.17
CA ARG A 121 13.65 5.52 -1.82
C ARG A 121 14.17 4.09 -1.73
N TYR A 122 13.29 3.09 -1.82
CA TYR A 122 13.70 1.69 -1.71
C TYR A 122 13.95 1.03 -3.07
N LYS A 123 15.02 0.24 -3.14
CA LYS A 123 15.37 -0.60 -4.28
C LYS A 123 14.86 -2.02 -4.03
N TYR A 124 14.20 -2.60 -5.02
CA TYR A 124 13.77 -3.99 -4.94
C TYR A 124 15.00 -4.89 -5.18
N ASP A 125 15.44 -5.62 -4.15
CA ASP A 125 16.65 -6.47 -4.18
C ASP A 125 16.48 -7.79 -4.95
N GLY A 126 15.28 -8.05 -5.48
CA GLY A 126 14.97 -9.26 -6.25
C GLY A 126 14.50 -10.44 -5.39
N ASN A 127 14.57 -10.35 -4.05
CA ASN A 127 14.35 -11.48 -3.13
C ASN A 127 12.93 -11.55 -2.52
N ALA A 128 11.94 -11.12 -3.30
CA ALA A 128 10.50 -11.23 -3.03
C ALA A 128 9.87 -10.12 -2.16
N SER A 129 8.87 -9.50 -2.78
CA SER A 129 7.79 -8.68 -2.24
C SER A 129 8.21 -7.46 -1.43
N GLY A 130 8.86 -6.51 -2.09
CA GLY A 130 8.98 -5.13 -1.62
C GLY A 130 7.65 -4.56 -1.10
N CYS A 131 6.50 -4.97 -1.67
CA CYS A 131 5.18 -4.59 -1.15
C CYS A 131 4.85 -5.20 0.23
N LEU A 132 5.31 -6.43 0.54
CA LEU A 132 5.19 -7.04 1.86
C LEU A 132 6.14 -6.39 2.88
N PHE A 133 7.40 -6.13 2.50
CA PHE A 133 8.34 -5.38 3.35
C PHE A 133 7.73 -4.04 3.74
N TRP A 134 7.22 -3.31 2.76
CA TRP A 134 6.66 -1.98 2.93
C TRP A 134 5.39 -2.00 3.79
N THR A 135 4.53 -3.00 3.59
CA THR A 135 3.36 -3.24 4.45
C THR A 135 3.76 -3.49 5.91
N LYS A 136 4.77 -4.33 6.17
CA LYS A 136 5.26 -4.60 7.53
C LYS A 136 5.88 -3.36 8.17
N ALA A 137 6.63 -2.58 7.40
CA ALA A 137 7.30 -1.39 7.88
C ALA A 137 6.29 -0.33 8.35
N ILE A 138 5.23 -0.07 7.57
CA ILE A 138 4.15 0.83 8.00
C ILE A 138 3.49 0.34 9.28
N ILE A 139 3.10 -0.93 9.36
CA ILE A 139 2.39 -1.46 10.55
C ILE A 139 3.24 -1.23 11.80
N LYS A 140 4.54 -1.55 11.73
CA LYS A 140 5.47 -1.33 12.84
C LYS A 140 5.63 0.14 13.21
N MET A 141 5.51 1.07 12.28
CA MET A 141 5.57 2.51 12.56
C MET A 141 4.29 3.04 13.21
N LEU A 142 3.17 2.33 13.05
CA LEU A 142 1.85 2.73 13.53
C LEU A 142 1.46 2.06 14.86
N GLU A 143 2.16 1.00 15.27
CA GLU A 143 2.15 0.43 16.64
C GLU A 143 2.84 1.36 17.65
#